data_AF-A0A419E6P0-F1
#
_entry.id   AF-A0A419E6P0-F1
#
_cell.length_a   1.000
_cell.length_b   1.000
_cell.length_c   1.000
_cell.angle_alpha   90.00
_cell.angle_beta   90.00
_cell.angle_gamma   90.00
#
_symmetry.space_group_name_H-M   'P 1'
#
loop_
_entity.id
_entity.type
_entity.pdbx_description
1 polymer ?
#
loop_
_entity_poly.entity_id
_entity_poly.type
_entity_poly.pdbx_seq_one_letter_code
_entity_poly.pdbx_strand_id
1 'polypeptide(L)' 'MNYVFGPVPSRRLGQSLGIDTIPLKTCNWNCVYCQLGRTVPLTNERREYIPSADILAEVDAA' A
#
# COMPACT_ATOMS: atom_id res chain seq x y z
N MET A 1 4.04 -2.37 -12.56
CA MET A 1 3.28 -2.79 -11.38
C MET A 1 4.10 -2.47 -10.16
N ASN A 2 4.07 -1.19 -9.83
CA ASN A 2 4.69 -0.59 -8.66
C ASN A 2 3.67 -0.43 -7.52
N TYR A 3 2.37 -0.36 -7.84
CA TYR A 3 1.30 -0.02 -6.92
C TYR A 3 0.17 -1.05 -6.93
N VAL A 4 -0.05 -1.74 -8.05
CA VAL A 4 -1.04 -2.81 -8.18
C VAL A 4 -0.35 -4.16 -8.20
N PHE A 5 -0.89 -5.14 -7.46
CA PHE A 5 -0.37 -6.49 -7.42
C PHE A 5 -1.48 -7.55 -7.48
N GLY A 6 -1.17 -8.70 -8.06
CA GLY A 6 -2.12 -9.79 -8.27
C GLY A 6 -2.10 -10.29 -9.72
N PRO A 7 -3.14 -11.03 -10.15
CA PRO A 7 -4.33 -11.42 -9.38
C PRO A 7 -3.99 -12.37 -8.22
N VAL A 8 -4.47 -12.04 -7.03
CA VAL A 8 -4.34 -12.88 -5.83
C VAL A 8 -5.59 -13.76 -5.71
N PRO A 9 -5.44 -15.08 -5.47
CA PRO A 9 -6.58 -15.95 -5.26
C PRO A 9 -7.35 -15.53 -4.00
N SER A 10 -8.58 -15.07 -4.21
CA SER A 10 -9.47 -14.63 -3.12
C SER A 10 -10.46 -15.74 -2.81
N ARG A 11 -10.48 -16.20 -1.56
CA ARG A 11 -11.45 -17.22 -1.13
C ARG A 11 -12.91 -16.75 -1.26
N ARG A 12 -13.18 -15.44 -1.20
CA ARG A 12 -14.54 -14.87 -1.28
C ARG A 12 -14.94 -14.48 -2.70
N LEU A 13 -14.00 -14.01 -3.52
CA LEU A 13 -14.28 -13.39 -4.83
C LEU A 13 -13.65 -14.15 -6.01
N GLY A 14 -12.96 -15.27 -5.76
CA GLY A 14 -12.19 -16.00 -6.76
C GLY A 14 -10.83 -15.34 -7.02
N GLN A 15 -10.85 -14.11 -7.55
CA GLN A 15 -9.65 -13.31 -7.81
C GLN A 15 -9.81 -11.90 -7.26
N SER A 16 -8.69 -11.32 -6.82
CA SER A 16 -8.62 -9.93 -6.35
C SER A 16 -7.32 -9.27 -6.78
N LEU A 17 -7.39 -8.00 -7.14
CA LEU A 17 -6.21 -7.14 -7.25
C LEU A 17 -6.01 -6.42 -5.92
N GLY A 18 -4.76 -6.36 -5.47
CA GLY A 18 -4.33 -5.55 -4.34
C GLY A 18 -3.73 -4.24 -4.82
N ILE A 19 -3.90 -3.19 -4.02
CA ILE A 19 -3.34 -1.86 -4.27
C ILE A 19 -2.54 -1.45 -3.03
N ASP A 20 -1.25 -1.18 -3.20
CA ASP A 20 -0.38 -0.61 -2.17
C ASP A 20 -0.04 0.84 -2.53
N THR A 21 -0.56 1.77 -1.72
CA THR A 21 -0.37 3.21 -1.91
C THR A 21 0.50 3.84 -0.83
N ILE A 22 1.07 3.03 0.06
CA ILE A 22 1.68 3.52 1.28
C ILE A 22 3.17 3.21 1.25
N PRO A 23 4.05 4.25 1.21
CA PRO A 23 5.48 4.04 1.33
C PRO A 23 5.83 3.30 2.62
N LEU A 24 6.95 2.58 2.59
CA LEU A 24 7.44 1.83 3.74
C LEU A 24 7.39 2.70 5.02
N LYS A 25 6.77 2.16 6.06
CA LYS A 25 6.76 2.76 7.41
C LYS A 25 6.09 4.14 7.54
N THR A 26 5.10 4.44 6.69
CA THR A 26 4.24 5.62 6.86
C THR A 26 3.26 5.44 8.03
N CYS A 27 3.66 5.83 9.25
CA CYS A 27 2.85 5.69 10.45
C CYS A 27 3.24 6.75 11.50
N ASN A 28 2.28 7.18 12.32
CA ASN A 28 2.53 8.04 13.49
C ASN A 28 2.82 7.25 14.78
N TRP A 29 2.97 5.92 14.69
CA TRP A 29 3.20 5.04 15.84
C TRP A 29 4.52 4.30 15.70
N ASN A 30 5.14 3.98 16.85
CA ASN A 30 6.38 3.20 16.93
C ASN A 30 6.18 1.95 17.81
N CYS A 31 5.24 1.09 17.44
CA CYS A 31 4.89 -0.10 18.23
C CYS A 31 6.08 -1.06 18.39
N VAL A 32 6.31 -1.56 19.61
CA VAL A 32 7.38 -2.51 19.93
C VAL A 32 7.24 -3.86 19.21
N TYR A 33 6.03 -4.20 18.76
CA TYR A 33 5.69 -5.43 18.05
C TYR A 33 5.55 -5.22 16.53
N CYS A 34 5.95 -4.07 16.00
CA CYS A 34 5.82 -3.83 14.56
C CYS A 34 6.76 -4.74 13.77
N GLN A 35 6.20 -5.60 12.92
CA GLN A 35 6.96 -6.49 12.03
C GLN A 35 7.87 -5.74 11.05
N LEU A 36 7.54 -4.47 10.77
CA LEU A 36 8.33 -3.58 9.91
C LEU A 36 9.46 -2.85 10.67
N GLY A 37 9.70 -3.17 11.95
CA GLY A 37 10.77 -2.57 12.76
C GLY A 37 10.38 -1.25 13.44
N ARG A 38 11.35 -0.37 13.70
CA ARG A 38 11.12 0.97 14.30
C ARG A 38 10.69 1.98 13.25
N THR A 39 9.74 2.86 13.58
CA THR A 39 9.23 3.89 12.65
C THR A 39 10.13 5.12 12.68
N VAL A 40 10.71 5.49 11.53
CA VAL A 40 11.53 6.70 11.37
C VAL A 40 11.34 7.24 9.92
N PRO A 41 10.89 8.49 9.72
CA PRO A 41 10.36 9.43 10.73
C PRO A 41 8.92 9.06 11.16
N LEU A 42 8.52 9.51 12.35
CA LEU A 42 7.12 9.50 12.76
C LEU A 42 6.42 10.68 12.07
N THR A 43 5.35 10.40 11.33
CA THR A 43 4.55 11.42 10.65
C THR A 43 3.08 11.24 10.96
N ASN A 44 2.39 12.32 11.34
CA ASN A 44 0.93 12.36 11.50
C ASN A 44 0.25 13.19 10.40
N GLU A 45 1.00 13.60 9.39
CA GLU A 45 0.49 14.43 8.31
C GLU A 45 -0.12 13.56 7.20
N ARG A 46 -1.34 13.90 6.81
CA ARG A 46 -2.00 13.29 5.64
C ARG A 46 -1.39 13.89 4.37
N ARG A 47 -0.97 13.01 3.45
CA ARG A 47 -0.38 13.39 2.16
C ARG A 47 -0.84 12.42 1.08
N GLU A 48 -0.77 12.86 -0.17
CA GLU A 48 -0.82 11.97 -1.33
C GLU A 48 0.60 11.45 -1.56
N TYR A 49 0.79 10.14 -1.42
CA TYR A 49 2.12 9.52 -1.58
C TYR A 49 2.40 9.09 -3.02
N ILE A 50 1.35 8.71 -3.74
CA ILE A 50 1.39 8.26 -5.13
C ILE A 50 0.19 8.90 -5.84
N PRO A 51 0.38 9.52 -7.03
CA PRO A 51 -0.71 10.08 -7.81
C PRO A 51 -1.74 9.01 -8.17
N SER A 52 -3.02 9.31 -7.94
CA SER A 52 -4.12 8.39 -8.28
C SER A 52 -4.14 7.97 -9.76
N ALA A 53 -3.71 8.84 -10.67
CA ALA A 53 -3.64 8.56 -12.10
C ALA A 53 -2.70 7.39 -12.43
N ASP A 54 -1.56 7.29 -11.74
CA ASP A 54 -0.58 6.22 -11.96
C ASP A 54 -1.13 4.86 -11.49
N ILE A 55 -1.88 4.86 -10.39
CA ILE A 55 -2.53 3.66 -9.86
C ILE A 55 -3.61 3.18 -10.82
N LEU A 56 -4.47 4.08 -11.31
CA LEU A 56 -5.55 3.75 -12.23
C LEU A 56 -4.99 3.18 -13.54
N ALA A 57 -3.91 3.76 -14.07
CA ALA A 57 -3.24 3.23 -15.25
C ALA A 57 -2.71 1.80 -15.04
N GLU A 58 -2.22 1.46 -13.84
CA GLU A 58 -1.83 0.09 -13.53
C GLU A 58 -3.02 -0.86 -13.33
N VAL A 59 -4.15 -0.38 -12.79
CA VAL A 59 -5.38 -1.17 -12.64
C VAL A 59 -5.98 -1.51 -14.00
N ASP A 60 -6.04 -0.55 -14.93
CA ASP A 60 -6.58 -0.76 -16.27
C ASP A 60 -5.73 -1.72 -17.12
N ALA A 61 -4.44 -1.85 -16.79
CA ALA A 61 -3.50 -2.75 -17.45
C ALA A 61 -3.42 -4.16 -16.82
N ALA A 62 -4.09 -4.39 -15.68
CA ALA A 62 -4.05 -5.63 -14.90
C ALA A 62 -5.15 -6.63 -15.30
#